data_AF-A0A914AAQ0-F1
#
_entry.id   AF-A0A914AAQ0-F1
#
_cell.length_a   1.000
_cell.length_b   1.000
_cell.length_c   1.000
_cell.angle_alpha   90.00
_cell.angle_beta   90.00
_cell.angle_gamma   90.00
#
_symmetry.space_group_name_H-M   'P 1'
#
loop_
_entity.id
_entity.type
_entity.pdbx_description
1 polymer ?
#
loop_
_entity_poly.entity_id
_entity_poly.type
_entity_poly.pdbx_seq_one_letter_code
_entity_poly.pdbx_strand_id
1 'polypeptide(L)'
;MGNGCVRVSPDGYTIHIKTGDHKGSGTDSTVNLSMYNSSGSSPEVKINCNWKDDFEKGSIDTFHLKSAGITEAVEGIEIRLSEGAFSQNWFVETIDIKFQDLPSDRSSVFPLHRWIKEGETFCAVRNDSTLPQQETNRKQRLDELARKKETYQLERKSNGDLAIAQHCLKELIMNNGRNTTGMNWA
;
A
#
# COMPACT_ATOMS: atom_id res chain seq x y z
N MET A 1 -22.58 6.84 6.38
CA MET A 1 -22.22 8.28 6.38
C MET A 1 -20.74 8.35 6.08
N GLY A 2 -20.31 8.94 4.96
CA GLY A 2 -18.90 8.94 4.57
C GLY A 2 -18.09 9.96 5.38
N ASN A 3 -16.90 9.55 5.80
CA ASN A 3 -16.11 10.24 6.83
C ASN A 3 -15.04 11.19 6.27
N GLY A 4 -14.77 11.20 4.95
CA GLY A 4 -13.45 11.63 4.47
C GLY A 4 -13.21 13.12 4.23
N CYS A 5 -14.20 13.89 3.74
CA CYS A 5 -13.84 15.12 3.00
C CYS A 5 -14.16 16.48 3.62
N VAL A 6 -14.95 16.58 4.71
CA VAL A 6 -15.61 17.88 4.98
C VAL A 6 -15.07 18.68 6.16
N ARG A 7 -14.49 18.13 7.23
CA ARG A 7 -13.84 18.97 8.26
C ARG A 7 -12.73 18.23 9.00
N VAL A 8 -11.57 18.88 9.07
CA VAL A 8 -10.49 18.52 9.99
C VAL A 8 -10.99 18.71 11.42
N SER A 9 -10.98 17.66 12.23
CA SER A 9 -11.20 17.81 13.66
C SER A 9 -9.86 18.14 14.34
N PRO A 10 -9.81 19.04 15.33
CA PRO A 10 -8.57 19.36 16.06
C PRO A 10 -7.95 18.11 16.72
N ASP A 11 -8.80 17.18 17.15
CA ASP A 11 -8.46 15.89 17.75
C ASP A 11 -8.34 14.76 16.70
N GLY A 12 -7.96 15.11 15.47
CA GLY A 12 -8.03 14.22 14.31
C GLY A 12 -6.69 13.94 13.65
N TYR A 13 -6.69 12.90 12.81
CA TYR A 13 -5.64 12.60 11.85
C TYR A 13 -6.03 13.11 10.47
N THR A 14 -5.05 13.71 9.79
CA THR A 14 -5.06 13.89 8.35
C THR A 14 -4.23 12.79 7.72
N ILE A 15 -4.82 12.08 6.77
CA ILE A 15 -4.24 10.92 6.10
C ILE A 15 -4.12 11.26 4.63
N HIS A 16 -2.90 11.24 4.09
CA HIS A 16 -2.66 11.35 2.67
C HIS A 16 -2.29 9.98 2.11
N ILE A 17 -2.95 9.57 1.05
CA ILE A 17 -2.74 8.28 0.40
C ILE A 17 -2.37 8.55 -1.04
N LYS A 18 -1.21 8.03 -1.46
CA LYS A 18 -0.76 8.11 -2.85
C LYS A 18 -0.97 6.76 -3.53
N THR A 19 -1.88 6.74 -4.50
CA THR A 19 -2.05 5.60 -5.41
C THR A 19 -0.99 5.68 -6.49
N GLY A 20 -0.40 4.54 -6.88
CA GLY A 20 0.66 4.57 -7.88
C GLY A 20 0.19 4.91 -9.27
N ASP A 21 1.13 5.23 -10.15
CA ASP A 21 0.84 5.67 -11.53
C ASP A 21 0.95 4.54 -12.58
N HIS A 22 0.92 3.28 -12.14
CA HIS A 22 0.94 2.10 -13.01
C HIS A 22 -0.43 1.85 -13.66
N LYS A 23 -0.47 1.16 -14.80
CA LYS A 23 -1.75 0.80 -15.42
C LYS A 23 -2.55 -0.12 -14.49
N GLY A 24 -3.79 0.25 -14.18
CA GLY A 24 -4.67 -0.51 -13.30
C GLY A 24 -4.31 -0.41 -11.82
N SER A 25 -3.59 0.62 -11.41
CA SER A 25 -3.21 0.84 -10.00
C SER A 25 -4.34 1.30 -9.11
N GLY A 26 -5.40 1.90 -9.67
CA GLY A 26 -6.55 2.40 -8.93
C GLY A 26 -7.55 1.30 -8.54
N THR A 27 -8.48 1.63 -7.65
CA THR A 27 -9.48 0.67 -7.17
C THR A 27 -10.84 1.32 -6.90
N ASP A 28 -11.90 0.62 -7.28
CA ASP A 28 -13.30 0.94 -6.90
C ASP A 28 -13.74 0.20 -5.63
N SER A 29 -12.87 -0.65 -5.07
CA SER A 29 -13.19 -1.45 -3.88
C SER A 29 -13.33 -0.55 -2.65
N THR A 30 -14.10 -1.03 -1.68
CA THR A 30 -14.17 -0.32 -0.39
C THR A 30 -12.89 -0.54 0.39
N VAL A 31 -12.19 0.57 0.68
CA VAL A 31 -10.96 0.58 1.49
C VAL A 31 -11.29 0.86 2.95
N ASN A 32 -10.87 -0.04 3.83
CA ASN A 32 -10.96 0.12 5.27
C ASN A 32 -9.56 0.25 5.87
N LEU A 33 -9.42 1.16 6.84
CA LEU A 33 -8.17 1.45 7.52
C LEU A 33 -8.35 1.35 9.04
N SER A 34 -7.40 0.69 9.69
CA SER A 34 -7.21 0.74 11.14
C SER A 34 -5.79 1.22 11.44
N MET A 35 -5.63 1.97 12.52
CA MET A 35 -4.34 2.50 12.97
C MET A 35 -4.04 1.94 14.37
N TYR A 36 -2.77 1.79 14.72
CA TYR A 36 -2.37 1.41 16.07
C TYR A 36 -1.02 1.99 16.47
N ASN A 37 -0.82 2.10 17.78
CA ASN A 37 0.45 2.39 18.43
C ASN A 37 0.52 1.66 19.78
N SER A 38 1.58 1.90 20.55
CA SER A 38 1.76 1.36 21.90
C SER A 38 0.59 1.62 22.88
N SER A 39 -0.25 2.63 22.65
CA SER A 39 -1.41 2.96 23.50
C SER A 39 -2.67 2.16 23.14
N GLY A 40 -2.72 1.57 21.94
CA GLY A 40 -3.86 0.77 21.49
C GLY A 40 -4.12 0.88 19.99
N SER A 41 -5.29 0.39 19.58
CA SER A 41 -5.75 0.35 18.19
C SER A 41 -7.06 1.11 18.01
N SER A 42 -7.21 1.76 16.86
CA SER A 42 -8.47 2.36 16.44
C SER A 42 -9.44 1.26 15.97
N PRO A 43 -10.75 1.52 15.96
CA PRO A 43 -11.67 0.71 15.18
C PRO A 43 -11.33 0.79 13.69
N GLU A 44 -11.78 -0.21 12.94
CA GLU A 44 -11.73 -0.20 11.47
C GLU A 44 -12.69 0.86 10.93
N VAL A 45 -12.20 1.73 10.06
CA VAL A 45 -12.98 2.81 9.46
C VAL A 45 -12.89 2.75 7.94
N LYS A 46 -14.05 2.76 7.28
CA LYS A 46 -14.13 3.00 5.83
C LYS A 46 -13.62 4.41 5.51
N ILE A 47 -12.56 4.50 4.72
CA ILE A 47 -12.01 5.76 4.24
C ILE A 47 -12.61 6.08 2.87
N ASN A 48 -13.39 7.15 2.80
CA ASN A 48 -14.02 7.61 1.56
C ASN A 48 -14.41 9.09 1.64
N CYS A 49 -14.26 9.80 0.53
CA CYS A 49 -14.76 11.14 0.31
C CYS A 49 -16.07 11.08 -0.47
N ASN A 50 -17.14 11.61 0.11
CA ASN A 50 -18.41 11.67 -0.61
C ASN A 50 -18.25 12.57 -1.84
N TRP A 51 -18.84 12.14 -2.97
CA TRP A 51 -18.88 12.89 -4.24
C TRP A 51 -17.53 13.06 -4.94
N LYS A 52 -16.54 12.26 -4.53
CA LYS A 52 -15.25 12.17 -5.19
C LYS A 52 -14.98 10.71 -5.55
N ASP A 53 -14.35 10.51 -6.69
CA ASP A 53 -13.76 9.24 -7.07
C ASP A 53 -12.37 9.16 -6.42
N ASP A 54 -12.23 8.28 -5.44
CA ASP A 54 -11.02 8.15 -4.63
C ASP A 54 -10.19 6.97 -5.13
N PHE A 55 -8.90 6.97 -4.80
CA PHE A 55 -7.97 5.87 -5.08
C PHE A 55 -7.71 5.63 -6.56
N GLU A 56 -7.77 6.71 -7.36
CA GLU A 56 -7.50 6.69 -8.78
C GLU A 56 -6.01 6.60 -9.13
N LYS A 57 -5.70 6.13 -10.34
CA LYS A 57 -4.32 6.03 -10.82
C LYS A 57 -3.57 7.37 -10.68
N GLY A 58 -2.46 7.35 -9.95
CA GLY A 58 -1.61 8.52 -9.72
C GLY A 58 -2.22 9.60 -8.81
N SER A 59 -3.38 9.34 -8.20
CA SER A 59 -4.03 10.30 -7.29
C SER A 59 -3.29 10.43 -5.96
N ILE A 60 -3.49 11.59 -5.32
CA ILE A 60 -3.22 11.77 -3.90
C ILE A 60 -4.55 12.14 -3.25
N ASP A 61 -5.04 11.25 -2.40
CA ASP A 61 -6.32 11.40 -1.70
C ASP A 61 -6.07 11.76 -0.24
N THR A 62 -6.92 12.63 0.31
CA THR A 62 -6.78 13.13 1.68
C THR A 62 -8.04 12.84 2.47
N PHE A 63 -7.88 12.24 3.64
CA PHE A 63 -8.96 11.85 4.53
C PHE A 63 -8.73 12.39 5.94
N HIS A 64 -9.82 12.67 6.64
CA HIS A 64 -9.79 13.08 8.05
C HIS A 64 -10.47 12.03 8.93
N LEU A 65 -9.72 11.48 9.88
CA LEU A 65 -10.22 10.50 10.84
C LEU A 65 -10.14 11.05 12.26
N LYS A 66 -11.09 10.68 13.11
CA LYS A 66 -10.98 10.96 14.55
C LYS A 66 -9.88 10.11 15.17
N SER A 67 -9.20 10.66 16.18
CA SER A 67 -8.13 9.98 16.93
C SER A 67 -8.51 8.60 17.48
N ALA A 68 -9.77 8.43 17.90
CA ALA A 68 -10.28 7.19 18.51
C ALA A 68 -9.38 6.66 19.65
N GLY A 69 -8.73 7.54 20.40
CA GLY A 69 -7.86 7.19 21.53
C GLY A 69 -6.37 7.10 21.19
N ILE A 70 -6.01 7.18 19.90
CA ILE A 70 -4.62 7.27 19.46
C ILE A 70 -4.26 8.74 19.33
N THR A 71 -3.52 9.31 20.28
CA THR A 71 -3.16 10.74 20.30
C THR A 71 -1.68 11.02 20.01
N GLU A 72 -0.90 9.96 19.78
CA GLU A 72 0.51 10.01 19.43
C GLU A 72 0.75 9.47 18.02
N ALA A 73 2.00 9.51 17.55
CA ALA A 73 2.34 9.02 16.23
C ALA A 73 1.90 7.54 16.04
N VAL A 74 1.32 7.23 14.88
CA VAL A 74 0.83 5.89 14.50
C VAL A 74 2.00 4.96 14.14
N GLU A 75 2.17 3.85 14.85
CA GLU A 75 3.33 2.95 14.65
C GLU A 75 3.05 1.89 13.58
N GLY A 76 1.78 1.57 13.37
CA GLY A 76 1.36 0.64 12.33
C GLY A 76 -0.07 0.87 11.86
N ILE A 77 -0.35 0.31 10.70
CA ILE A 77 -1.65 0.38 10.04
C ILE A 77 -2.06 -1.01 9.54
N GLU A 78 -3.37 -1.20 9.44
CA GLU A 78 -4.00 -2.35 8.79
C GLU A 78 -4.95 -1.84 7.71
N ILE A 79 -4.78 -2.34 6.49
CA ILE A 79 -5.58 -1.98 5.32
C ILE A 79 -6.33 -3.23 4.85
N ARG A 80 -7.64 -3.11 4.67
CA ARG A 80 -8.46 -4.18 4.11
C ARG A 80 -9.28 -3.68 2.93
N LEU A 81 -9.19 -4.41 1.83
CA LEU A 81 -10.07 -4.27 0.67
C LEU A 81 -11.26 -5.23 0.84
N SER A 82 -12.46 -4.70 0.98
CA SER A 82 -13.71 -5.50 1.03
C SER A 82 -14.39 -5.55 -0.34
N GLU A 83 -15.03 -6.69 -0.63
CA GLU A 83 -15.55 -7.07 -1.95
C GLU A 83 -16.27 -5.94 -2.71
N GLY A 84 -15.76 -5.64 -3.91
CA GLY A 84 -16.44 -4.88 -4.96
C GLY A 84 -17.01 -5.81 -6.04
N ALA A 85 -17.71 -5.25 -7.04
CA ALA A 85 -18.32 -6.04 -8.12
C ALA A 85 -17.30 -6.68 -9.08
N PHE A 86 -16.04 -6.25 -9.04
CA PHE A 86 -14.92 -6.77 -9.83
C PHE A 86 -13.66 -6.77 -8.94
N SER A 87 -12.77 -7.75 -9.15
CA SER A 87 -11.52 -7.85 -8.37
C SER A 87 -10.57 -6.71 -8.71
N GLN A 88 -10.62 -5.62 -7.95
CA GLN A 88 -9.77 -4.45 -8.16
C GLN A 88 -8.64 -4.45 -7.13
N ASN A 89 -7.51 -5.07 -7.49
CA ASN A 89 -6.27 -4.90 -6.74
C ASN A 89 -5.89 -3.42 -6.73
N TRP A 90 -5.25 -2.97 -5.66
CA TRP A 90 -4.88 -1.58 -5.49
C TRP A 90 -3.38 -1.44 -5.30
N PHE A 91 -2.73 -0.58 -6.07
CA PHE A 91 -1.31 -0.30 -5.87
C PHE A 91 -1.12 0.99 -5.07
N VAL A 92 -0.59 0.83 -3.87
CA VAL A 92 -0.32 1.94 -2.96
C VAL A 92 1.16 2.28 -2.98
N GLU A 93 1.49 3.54 -3.25
CA GLU A 93 2.85 4.03 -3.11
C GLU A 93 3.16 4.36 -1.66
N THR A 94 2.44 5.32 -1.08
CA THR A 94 2.69 5.81 0.27
C THR A 94 1.40 6.14 1.01
N ILE A 95 1.45 6.01 2.33
CA ILE A 95 0.43 6.55 3.23
C ILE A 95 1.15 7.43 4.27
N ASP A 96 0.73 8.68 4.38
CA ASP A 96 1.24 9.66 5.32
C ASP A 96 0.15 10.04 6.32
N ILE A 97 0.39 9.81 7.61
CA ILE A 97 -0.57 10.08 8.69
C ILE A 97 -0.03 11.16 9.60
N LYS A 98 -0.80 12.24 9.76
CA LYS A 98 -0.44 13.42 10.56
C LYS A 98 -1.52 13.69 11.59
N PHE A 99 -1.14 13.77 12.86
CA PHE A 99 -2.04 14.27 13.89
C PHE A 99 -2.09 15.79 13.84
N GLN A 100 -3.29 16.38 13.93
CA GLN A 100 -3.50 17.80 13.66
C GLN A 100 -2.75 18.74 14.63
N ASP A 101 -2.65 18.37 15.91
CA ASP A 101 -1.99 19.18 16.95
C ASP A 101 -0.51 18.81 17.18
N LEU A 102 0.04 17.84 16.42
CA LEU A 102 1.45 17.48 16.55
C LEU A 102 2.35 18.30 15.61
N PRO A 103 3.58 18.65 16.02
CA PRO A 103 4.57 19.21 15.11
C PRO A 103 4.80 18.26 13.92
N SER A 104 5.19 18.83 12.76
CA SER A 104 5.40 18.07 11.52
C SER A 104 6.39 16.90 11.65
N ASP A 105 7.28 16.92 12.66
CA ASP A 105 8.26 15.86 12.90
C ASP A 105 7.64 14.56 13.45
N ARG A 106 6.38 14.57 13.90
CA ARG A 106 5.68 13.39 14.42
C ARG A 106 4.72 12.75 13.42
N SER A 107 4.82 13.09 12.14
CA SER A 107 4.10 12.39 11.08
C SER A 107 4.58 10.95 10.94
N SER A 108 3.65 10.03 10.67
CA SER A 108 3.96 8.62 10.43
C SER A 108 3.86 8.33 8.94
N VAL A 109 4.95 7.87 8.35
CA VAL A 109 5.06 7.55 6.92
C VAL A 109 5.10 6.04 6.75
N PHE A 110 4.33 5.53 5.79
CA PHE A 110 4.25 4.12 5.43
C PHE A 110 4.55 3.98 3.93
N PRO A 111 5.82 3.76 3.55
CA PRO A 111 6.20 3.54 2.16
C PRO A 111 5.85 2.11 1.75
N LEU A 112 4.73 1.92 1.04
CA LEU A 112 4.22 0.58 0.74
C LEU A 112 4.78 0.05 -0.57
N HIS A 113 4.68 0.82 -1.67
CA HIS A 113 5.07 0.43 -3.02
C HIS A 113 4.65 -1.00 -3.40
N ARG A 114 3.41 -1.37 -3.08
CA ARG A 114 2.92 -2.76 -3.17
C ARG A 114 1.47 -2.82 -3.63
N TRP A 115 1.14 -3.94 -4.28
CA TRP A 115 -0.24 -4.33 -4.60
C TRP A 115 -0.90 -4.93 -3.36
N ILE A 116 -2.03 -4.35 -2.96
CA ILE A 116 -2.95 -4.91 -1.97
C ILE A 116 -4.06 -5.61 -2.75
N LYS A 117 -4.27 -6.89 -2.45
CA LYS A 117 -5.28 -7.70 -3.13
C LYS A 117 -6.59 -7.66 -2.38
N GLU A 118 -7.68 -7.79 -3.13
CA GLU A 118 -9.00 -7.94 -2.55
C GLU A 118 -9.08 -9.18 -1.65
N GLY A 119 -9.77 -9.06 -0.52
CA GLY A 119 -9.88 -10.14 0.48
C GLY A 119 -8.61 -10.36 1.30
N GLU A 120 -7.48 -9.73 0.96
CA GLU A 120 -6.29 -9.71 1.81
C GLU A 120 -6.38 -8.53 2.81
N THR A 121 -5.86 -8.78 4.01
CA THR A 121 -5.57 -7.73 4.99
C THR A 121 -4.07 -7.49 4.96
N PHE A 122 -3.68 -6.23 4.74
CA PHE A 122 -2.28 -5.84 4.63
C PHE A 122 -1.89 -4.97 5.82
N CYS A 123 -0.91 -5.43 6.58
CA CYS A 123 -0.34 -4.72 7.73
C CYS A 123 0.96 -4.03 7.32
N ALA A 124 1.14 -2.78 7.73
CA ALA A 124 2.38 -2.04 7.56
C ALA A 124 2.83 -1.39 8.88
N VAL A 125 4.14 -1.27 9.03
CA VAL A 125 4.77 -0.58 10.16
C VAL A 125 5.47 0.68 9.68
N ARG A 126 5.57 1.68 10.55
CA ARG A 126 6.13 2.99 10.22
C ARG A 126 7.53 2.84 9.63
N ASN A 127 7.80 3.57 8.54
CA ASN A 127 9.06 3.61 7.79
C ASN A 127 9.52 2.27 7.17
N ASP A 128 8.70 1.22 7.22
CA ASP A 128 8.95 -0.14 6.71
C ASP A 128 10.44 -0.54 6.58
N SER A 129 11.06 -0.85 7.73
CA SER A 129 12.43 -1.36 7.78
C SER A 129 12.60 -2.30 8.99
N THR A 130 11.88 -3.42 8.97
CA THR A 130 11.91 -4.40 10.07
C THR A 130 12.66 -5.67 9.68
N LEU A 131 13.65 -6.04 10.49
CA LEU A 131 14.38 -7.31 10.34
C LEU A 131 13.47 -8.52 10.58
N PRO A 132 13.74 -9.69 9.97
CA PRO A 132 12.90 -10.88 10.15
C PRO A 132 12.72 -11.31 11.62
N GLN A 133 13.70 -11.07 12.48
CA GLN A 133 13.64 -11.40 13.91
C GLN A 133 12.73 -10.46 14.71
N GLN A 134 12.43 -9.28 14.16
CA GLN A 134 11.60 -8.24 14.78
C GLN A 134 10.23 -8.12 14.09
N GLU A 135 9.93 -9.00 13.13
CA GLU A 135 8.69 -8.97 12.36
C GLU A 135 7.50 -9.41 13.21
N THR A 136 6.53 -8.50 13.37
CA THR A 136 5.26 -8.78 14.05
C THR A 136 4.30 -9.57 13.14
N ASN A 137 4.33 -9.35 11.82
CA ASN A 137 3.43 -9.96 10.85
C ASN A 137 4.14 -11.05 10.01
N ARG A 138 4.68 -12.07 10.69
CA ARG A 138 5.51 -13.12 10.06
C ARG A 138 4.79 -13.86 8.93
N LYS A 139 3.48 -14.11 9.07
CA LYS A 139 2.68 -14.78 8.04
C LYS A 139 2.66 -13.99 6.73
N GLN A 140 2.31 -12.70 6.80
CA GLN A 140 2.29 -11.82 5.62
C GLN A 140 3.64 -11.79 4.92
N ARG A 141 4.74 -11.64 5.67
CA ARG A 141 6.10 -11.68 5.10
C ARG A 141 6.41 -13.01 4.43
N LEU A 142 6.03 -14.15 5.02
CA LEU A 142 6.26 -15.46 4.42
C LEU A 142 5.43 -15.65 3.13
N ASP A 143 4.17 -15.21 3.12
CA ASP A 143 3.30 -15.28 1.95
C ASP A 143 3.83 -14.40 0.81
N GLU A 144 4.31 -13.19 1.11
CA GLU A 144 5.01 -12.33 0.14
C GLU A 144 6.28 -12.96 -0.40
N LEU A 145 7.12 -13.56 0.46
CA LEU A 145 8.33 -14.26 0.03
C LEU A 145 8.01 -15.47 -0.84
N ALA A 146 6.95 -16.22 -0.52
CA ALA A 146 6.49 -17.35 -1.32
C ALA A 146 6.04 -16.89 -2.72
N ARG A 147 5.19 -15.85 -2.79
CA ARG A 147 4.75 -15.24 -4.07
C ARG A 147 5.95 -14.74 -4.88
N LYS A 148 6.92 -14.07 -4.24
CA LYS A 148 8.14 -13.62 -4.92
C LYS A 148 8.98 -14.80 -5.44
N LYS A 149 9.14 -15.87 -4.69
CA LYS A 149 9.88 -17.05 -5.17
C LYS A 149 9.21 -17.72 -6.37
N GLU A 150 7.88 -17.76 -6.39
CA GLU A 150 7.13 -18.25 -7.54
C GLU A 150 7.25 -17.31 -8.74
N THR A 151 7.25 -16.00 -8.50
CA THR A 151 7.31 -14.95 -9.53
C THR A 151 8.72 -14.75 -10.11
N TYR A 152 9.77 -14.94 -9.31
CA TYR A 152 11.16 -14.68 -9.69
C TYR A 152 11.95 -15.99 -9.66
N GLN A 153 11.81 -16.78 -10.72
CA GLN A 153 12.53 -18.03 -10.90
C GLN A 153 13.77 -17.81 -11.76
N LEU A 154 14.83 -18.54 -11.46
CA LEU A 154 16.04 -18.57 -12.27
C LEU A 154 16.04 -19.82 -13.16
N GLU A 155 16.39 -19.63 -14.42
CA GLU A 155 16.60 -20.67 -15.40
C GLU A 155 18.08 -20.75 -15.78
N ARG A 156 18.55 -21.96 -16.07
CA ARG A 156 19.90 -22.19 -16.57
C ARG A 156 19.90 -22.21 -18.09
N LYS A 157 20.66 -21.31 -18.70
CA LYS A 157 20.84 -21.21 -20.15
C LYS A 157 21.71 -22.35 -20.68
N SER A 158 21.63 -22.59 -21.99
CA SER A 158 22.42 -23.61 -22.70
C SER A 158 23.94 -23.40 -22.59
N ASN A 159 24.39 -22.16 -22.42
CA ASN A 159 25.79 -21.80 -22.19
C ASN A 159 26.24 -21.99 -20.72
N GLY A 160 25.35 -22.43 -19.83
CA GLY A 160 25.63 -22.68 -18.42
C GLY A 160 25.29 -21.53 -17.48
N ASP A 161 25.00 -20.33 -18.01
CA ASP A 161 24.69 -19.12 -17.23
C ASP A 161 23.32 -19.23 -16.54
N LEU A 162 23.16 -18.54 -15.41
CA LEU A 162 21.87 -18.34 -14.77
C LEU A 162 21.23 -17.05 -15.26
N ALA A 163 19.93 -17.09 -15.55
CA ALA A 163 19.15 -15.92 -15.92
C ALA A 163 17.76 -15.97 -15.27
N ILE A 164 17.10 -14.81 -15.12
CA ILE A 164 15.69 -14.77 -14.73
C ILE A 164 14.87 -15.44 -15.83
N ALA A 165 14.00 -16.36 -15.44
CA ALA A 165 13.13 -17.08 -16.34
C ALA A 165 12.30 -16.10 -17.17
N GLN A 166 12.13 -16.37 -18.47
CA GLN A 166 11.45 -15.43 -19.37
C GLN A 166 10.00 -15.14 -18.95
N HIS A 167 9.32 -16.13 -18.35
CA HIS A 167 7.95 -15.97 -17.86
C HIS A 167 7.85 -15.01 -16.66
N CYS A 168 8.93 -14.85 -15.90
CA CYS A 168 9.05 -13.94 -14.75
C CYS A 168 9.30 -12.48 -15.17
N LEU A 169 9.68 -12.23 -16.42
CA LEU A 169 10.13 -10.92 -16.90
C LEU A 169 8.97 -9.91 -17.11
N LYS A 170 7.70 -10.36 -17.06
CA LYS A 170 6.52 -9.51 -17.31
C LYS A 170 6.35 -8.40 -16.26
N GLU A 171 6.64 -8.68 -14.99
CA GLU A 171 6.58 -7.67 -13.92
C GLU A 171 7.73 -6.64 -14.02
N LEU A 172 8.90 -7.05 -14.51
CA LEU A 172 10.07 -6.18 -14.66
C LEU A 172 9.99 -5.25 -15.89
N ILE A 173 9.25 -5.64 -16.93
CA ILE A 173 9.13 -4.87 -18.18
C ILE A 173 7.96 -3.87 -18.14
N MET A 174 6.94 -4.08 -17.32
CA MET A 174 5.73 -3.22 -17.32
C MET A 174 5.94 -1.79 -16.79
N ASN A 175 7.15 -1.41 -16.37
CA ASN A 175 7.49 -0.03 -15.99
C ASN A 175 8.07 0.84 -17.11
N ASN A 176 8.27 0.32 -18.32
CA ASN A 176 8.63 1.15 -19.47
C ASN A 176 7.53 1.10 -20.53
N GLY A 177 6.61 2.06 -20.45
CA GLY A 177 5.70 2.45 -21.54
C GLY A 177 6.44 3.10 -22.72
N ARG A 178 7.58 2.54 -23.13
CA ARG A 178 8.24 2.84 -24.40
C ARG A 178 8.40 1.53 -25.13
N ASN A 179 7.73 1.42 -26.28
CA ASN A 179 8.00 0.43 -27.31
C ASN A 179 9.52 0.30 -27.49
N THR A 180 10.11 -0.79 -27.01
CA THR A 180 11.43 -1.24 -27.43
C THR A 180 11.27 -2.21 -28.60
N THR A 181 10.60 -1.76 -29.66
CA THR A 181 10.87 -2.30 -30.99
C THR A 181 12.25 -1.79 -31.42
N GLY A 182 13.27 -2.58 -31.12
CA GLY A 182 14.62 -2.37 -31.64
C GLY A 182 15.71 -2.21 -30.57
N MET A 183 16.01 -3.28 -29.84
CA MET A 183 17.35 -3.45 -29.27
C MET A 183 17.85 -4.83 -29.63
N ASN A 184 18.60 -4.89 -30.73
CA ASN A 184 19.49 -6.02 -31.02
C ASN A 184 20.59 -6.02 -29.97
N TRP A 185 20.72 -7.13 -29.25
CA TRP A 185 21.88 -7.40 -28.41
C TRP A 185 22.98 -7.93 -29.32
N ALA A 186 24.10 -7.22 -29.36
CA ALA A 186 25.38 -7.73 -29.86
C ALA A 186 26.08 -8.52 -28.75
#